data_AF-A0A935U0Z0-F1
#
_entry.id   AF-A0A935U0Z0-F1
#
_cell.length_a   1.000
_cell.length_b   1.000
_cell.length_c   1.000
_cell.angle_alpha   90.00
_cell.angle_beta   90.00
_cell.angle_gamma   90.00
#
_symmetry.space_group_name_H-M   'P 1'
#
loop_
_entity.id
_entity.type
_entity.pdbx_description
1 polymer ?
#
loop_
_entity_poly.entity_id
_entity_poly.type
_entity_poly.pdbx_seq_one_letter_code
_entity_poly.pdbx_strand_id
1 'polypeptide(L)'
;MERYRKVRGQKRVDAIAAAIEQSGGKIVRAPSPSEAPFEFEVRLPDGRPLSLVCYAFTANKYGQEGRPAGEHRMQVKYGSEFDRLHDIYVDPNGAKTTLFFGVHEEEDLFIAVDPALHNPTWFSMSIEFKHEDVQAALKTGWHGWERERVARGRRRVFPQESLTSEALLAFTPEHFLTYARFERVATGIDTGERLILIDDIGDDLRRGGGAQSIVTTRLDVVKLAPVEHALLAQFGLPIDKLLDVIAGNKRLHTAVRGGVAEQHLLTVLKRTPGVTGVRKLDLDGQPDFSLHYRRRPLRIECKNVSPKMVRGLPKVDFQKTRAAKGNPCSRYYAASQFEVLAACIYPVTRVWDFRFTLTKGLPSHKKCSGKISDRILVEGWAEDLPSLLS
;
A
#
# COMPACT_ATOMS: atom_id res chain seq x y z
N MET A 1 -23.35 -7.98 1.61
CA MET A 1 -22.79 -9.25 1.13
C MET A 1 -23.91 -10.10 0.56
N GLU A 2 -23.82 -10.46 -0.72
CA GLU A 2 -24.78 -11.35 -1.39
C GLU A 2 -24.66 -12.79 -0.84
N ARG A 3 -25.78 -13.52 -0.80
CA ARG A 3 -25.87 -14.89 -0.30
C ARG A 3 -26.40 -15.84 -1.36
N TYR A 4 -25.70 -16.94 -1.57
CA TYR A 4 -26.07 -18.01 -2.48
C TYR A 4 -26.64 -19.15 -1.66
N ARG A 5 -27.89 -19.54 -1.93
CA ARG A 5 -28.59 -20.64 -1.23
C ARG A 5 -28.57 -21.92 -2.05
N LYS A 6 -28.88 -23.05 -1.39
CA LYS A 6 -28.89 -24.41 -1.99
C LYS A 6 -27.52 -24.82 -2.54
N VAL A 7 -26.45 -24.28 -1.96
CA VAL A 7 -25.08 -24.62 -2.32
C VAL A 7 -24.77 -26.02 -1.82
N ARG A 8 -24.07 -26.83 -2.63
CA ARG A 8 -23.54 -28.11 -2.17
C ARG A 8 -22.17 -27.90 -1.56
N GLY A 9 -22.13 -27.35 -0.33
CA GLY A 9 -20.91 -26.88 0.32
C GLY A 9 -20.26 -27.82 1.33
N GLN A 10 -20.90 -28.94 1.69
CA GLN A 10 -20.48 -29.82 2.81
C GLN A 10 -18.98 -30.11 2.80
N LYS A 11 -18.46 -30.70 1.72
CA LYS A 11 -17.04 -31.05 1.60
C LYS A 11 -16.10 -29.86 1.78
N ARG A 12 -16.47 -28.68 1.26
CA ARG A 12 -15.66 -27.46 1.39
C ARG A 12 -15.68 -26.93 2.82
N VAL A 13 -16.84 -26.94 3.47
CA VAL A 13 -16.97 -26.54 4.88
C VAL A 13 -16.15 -27.46 5.77
N ASP A 14 -16.21 -28.77 5.53
CA ASP A 14 -15.45 -29.76 6.31
C ASP A 14 -13.94 -29.60 6.10
N ALA A 15 -13.48 -29.42 4.85
CA ALA A 15 -12.07 -29.18 4.55
C ALA A 15 -11.55 -27.90 5.20
N ILE A 16 -12.33 -26.81 5.17
CA ILE A 16 -11.97 -25.54 5.82
C ILE A 16 -11.92 -25.73 7.34
N ALA A 17 -12.90 -26.42 7.92
CA ALA A 17 -12.95 -26.66 9.35
C ALA A 17 -11.71 -27.46 9.82
N ALA A 18 -11.38 -28.54 9.12
CA ALA A 18 -10.19 -29.34 9.39
C ALA A 18 -8.90 -28.51 9.26
N ALA A 19 -8.79 -27.68 8.22
CA ALA A 19 -7.62 -26.84 8.01
C ALA A 19 -7.47 -25.73 9.09
N ILE A 20 -8.57 -25.15 9.56
CA ILE A 20 -8.55 -24.20 10.69
C ILE A 20 -7.98 -24.89 11.94
N GLU A 21 -8.42 -26.12 12.24
CA GLU A 21 -7.95 -26.87 13.40
C GLU A 21 -6.48 -27.30 13.25
N GLN A 22 -6.08 -27.80 12.07
CA GLN A 22 -4.70 -28.19 11.77
C GLN A 22 -3.72 -27.01 11.83
N SER A 23 -4.19 -25.80 11.49
CA SER A 23 -3.40 -24.57 11.64
C SER A 23 -3.43 -23.98 13.06
N GLY A 24 -3.95 -24.73 14.05
CA GLY A 24 -3.96 -24.39 15.47
C GLY A 24 -5.10 -23.49 15.92
N GLY A 25 -6.09 -23.25 15.04
CA GLY A 25 -7.28 -22.47 15.35
C GLY A 25 -8.35 -23.26 16.08
N LYS A 26 -9.29 -22.54 16.70
CA LYS A 26 -10.53 -23.11 17.24
C LYS A 26 -11.74 -22.48 16.58
N ILE A 27 -12.66 -23.30 16.07
CA ILE A 27 -13.92 -22.81 15.51
C ILE A 27 -14.87 -22.45 16.66
N VAL A 28 -15.36 -21.22 16.65
CA VAL A 28 -16.41 -20.72 17.55
C VAL A 28 -17.78 -20.90 16.90
N ARG A 29 -17.87 -20.64 15.60
CA ARG A 29 -19.09 -20.83 14.80
C ARG A 29 -18.73 -21.29 13.39
N ALA A 30 -19.35 -22.38 12.95
CA ALA A 30 -19.28 -22.87 11.58
C ALA A 30 -20.54 -22.43 10.78
N PRO A 31 -20.43 -22.26 9.44
CA PRO A 31 -21.54 -21.88 8.59
C PRO A 31 -22.43 -23.08 8.24
N SER A 32 -23.63 -22.79 7.73
CA SER A 32 -24.42 -23.81 7.02
C SER A 32 -23.71 -24.17 5.71
N PRO A 33 -23.55 -25.47 5.39
CA PRO A 33 -22.98 -25.91 4.11
C PRO A 33 -23.91 -25.62 2.91
N SER A 34 -25.14 -25.17 3.16
CA SER A 34 -26.15 -24.87 2.13
C SER A 34 -26.18 -23.39 1.69
N GLU A 35 -25.38 -22.54 2.33
CA GLU A 35 -25.32 -21.10 2.07
C GLU A 35 -23.86 -20.64 1.89
N ALA A 36 -23.58 -19.89 0.81
CA ALA A 36 -22.28 -19.29 0.55
C ALA A 36 -22.38 -17.75 0.43
N PRO A 37 -21.29 -16.98 0.66
CA PRO A 37 -19.98 -17.44 1.14
C PRO A 37 -20.05 -18.02 2.56
N PHE A 38 -19.11 -18.91 2.87
CA PHE A 38 -19.06 -19.64 4.13
C PHE A 38 -18.43 -18.76 5.21
N GLU A 39 -19.19 -18.39 6.23
CA GLU A 39 -18.68 -17.55 7.32
C GLU A 39 -18.29 -18.37 8.54
N PHE A 40 -17.03 -18.23 8.96
CA PHE A 40 -16.51 -18.85 10.17
C PHE A 40 -16.17 -17.77 11.21
N GLU A 41 -16.52 -18.03 12.46
CA GLU A 41 -15.93 -17.32 13.60
C GLU A 41 -14.87 -18.24 14.21
N VAL A 42 -13.63 -17.79 14.28
CA VAL A 42 -12.51 -18.59 14.79
C VAL A 42 -11.76 -17.85 15.90
N ARG A 43 -11.10 -18.61 16.77
CA ARG A 43 -10.05 -18.12 17.65
C ARG A 43 -8.70 -18.58 17.13
N LEU A 44 -7.78 -17.64 17.01
CA LEU A 44 -6.39 -17.89 16.68
C LEU A 44 -5.69 -18.65 17.83
N PRO A 45 -4.51 -19.27 17.59
CA PRO A 45 -3.75 -19.97 18.63
C PRO A 45 -3.44 -19.09 19.87
N ASP A 46 -3.32 -17.78 19.67
CA ASP A 46 -3.09 -16.79 20.72
C ASP A 46 -4.39 -16.29 21.41
N GLY A 47 -5.54 -16.91 21.10
CA GLY A 47 -6.84 -16.59 21.67
C GLY A 47 -7.58 -15.42 21.03
N ARG A 48 -6.95 -14.65 20.11
CA ARG A 48 -7.62 -13.52 19.44
C ARG A 48 -8.74 -14.00 18.52
N PRO A 49 -9.88 -13.28 18.45
CA PRO A 49 -10.95 -13.60 17.52
C PRO A 49 -10.57 -13.23 16.08
N LEU A 50 -11.07 -14.00 15.12
CA LEU A 50 -10.98 -13.74 13.70
C LEU A 50 -12.27 -14.19 13.01
N SER A 51 -12.87 -13.30 12.23
CA SER A 51 -14.06 -13.60 11.42
C SER A 51 -13.63 -13.80 9.96
N LEU A 52 -14.03 -14.90 9.35
CA LEU A 52 -13.67 -15.27 7.98
C LEU A 52 -14.90 -15.27 7.09
N VAL A 53 -14.76 -14.72 5.88
CA VAL A 53 -15.74 -14.83 4.79
C VAL A 53 -15.09 -15.62 3.67
N CYS A 54 -15.42 -16.91 3.57
CA CYS A 54 -14.77 -17.83 2.64
C CYS A 54 -15.59 -18.01 1.35
N TYR A 55 -15.11 -17.41 0.27
CA TYR A 55 -15.49 -17.77 -1.09
C TYR A 55 -14.69 -19.00 -1.53
N ALA A 56 -15.16 -20.17 -1.09
CA ALA A 56 -14.51 -21.44 -1.37
C ALA A 56 -15.14 -22.19 -2.54
N PHE A 57 -14.32 -22.66 -3.47
CA PHE A 57 -14.72 -23.36 -4.69
C PHE A 57 -14.07 -24.74 -4.79
N THR A 58 -14.46 -25.55 -5.78
CA THR A 58 -13.81 -26.85 -6.01
C THR A 58 -12.64 -26.67 -6.97
N ALA A 59 -11.50 -27.23 -6.60
CA ALA A 59 -10.34 -27.39 -7.47
C ALA A 59 -10.06 -28.89 -7.72
N ASN A 60 -9.59 -29.23 -8.92
CA ASN A 60 -9.28 -30.61 -9.29
C ASN A 60 -8.32 -30.70 -10.48
N LYS A 61 -7.79 -31.90 -10.74
CA LYS A 61 -7.09 -32.23 -11.99
C LYS A 61 -8.03 -32.07 -13.19
N TYR A 62 -7.53 -31.45 -14.26
CA TYR A 62 -8.28 -31.24 -15.49
C TYR A 62 -8.03 -32.40 -16.46
N GLY A 63 -9.00 -33.32 -16.57
CA GLY A 63 -8.89 -34.53 -17.40
C GLY A 63 -9.73 -34.48 -18.68
N GLN A 64 -9.67 -33.43 -19.50
CA GLN A 64 -10.30 -33.44 -20.83
C GLN A 64 -9.35 -33.98 -21.91
N GLU A 65 -9.87 -34.82 -22.81
CA GLU A 65 -9.17 -35.28 -24.02
C GLU A 65 -8.70 -34.08 -24.87
N GLY A 66 -7.43 -34.09 -25.28
CA GLY A 66 -6.86 -33.11 -26.21
C GLY A 66 -6.17 -31.89 -25.59
N ARG A 67 -5.99 -31.82 -24.27
CA ARG A 67 -5.18 -30.79 -23.58
C ARG A 67 -3.91 -31.37 -22.93
N PRO A 68 -2.89 -30.52 -22.65
CA PRO A 68 -1.63 -30.98 -22.05
C PRO A 68 -1.85 -31.73 -20.73
N ALA A 69 -1.16 -32.86 -20.56
CA ALA A 69 -1.18 -33.60 -19.30
C ALA A 69 -0.65 -32.71 -18.16
N GLY A 70 -1.37 -32.69 -17.02
CA GLY A 70 -0.95 -31.93 -15.83
C GLY A 70 -1.54 -30.53 -15.68
N GLU A 71 -2.64 -30.20 -16.35
CA GLU A 71 -3.41 -28.99 -16.04
C GLU A 71 -4.38 -29.26 -14.87
N HIS A 72 -4.50 -28.31 -13.96
CA HIS A 72 -5.47 -28.31 -12.88
C HIS A 72 -6.36 -27.07 -13.01
N ARG A 73 -7.55 -27.11 -12.41
CA ARG A 73 -8.44 -25.94 -12.40
C ARG A 73 -9.16 -25.76 -11.07
N MET A 74 -9.45 -24.51 -10.75
CA MET A 74 -10.47 -24.10 -9.80
C MET A 74 -11.70 -23.62 -10.55
N GLN A 75 -12.88 -24.19 -10.26
CA GLN A 75 -14.13 -23.79 -10.90
C GLN A 75 -14.93 -22.82 -10.01
N VAL A 76 -14.95 -21.54 -10.38
CA VAL A 76 -15.62 -20.47 -9.62
C VAL A 76 -17.13 -20.51 -9.88
N LYS A 77 -17.89 -21.29 -9.09
CA LYS A 77 -19.35 -21.33 -9.14
C LYS A 77 -19.97 -21.96 -7.90
N TYR A 78 -21.20 -21.56 -7.56
CA TYR A 78 -22.02 -22.18 -6.51
C TYR A 78 -23.28 -22.93 -7.00
N GLY A 79 -23.48 -23.00 -8.31
CA GLY A 79 -24.72 -23.44 -8.95
C GLY A 79 -24.64 -23.38 -10.48
N SER A 80 -25.77 -23.14 -11.14
CA SER A 80 -25.90 -23.15 -12.61
C SER A 80 -26.47 -21.87 -13.23
N GLU A 81 -26.97 -20.93 -12.41
CA GLU A 81 -27.64 -19.72 -12.88
C GLU A 81 -26.73 -18.49 -12.67
N PHE A 82 -25.97 -18.14 -13.71
CA PHE A 82 -25.11 -16.95 -13.70
C PHE A 82 -25.28 -16.19 -15.02
N ASP A 83 -26.10 -15.15 -14.99
CA ASP A 83 -26.39 -14.26 -16.10
C ASP A 83 -25.79 -12.85 -15.90
N ARG A 84 -25.15 -12.62 -14.76
CA ARG A 84 -24.56 -11.33 -14.36
C ARG A 84 -23.22 -11.50 -13.67
N LEU A 85 -22.51 -10.37 -13.54
CA LEU A 85 -21.36 -10.25 -12.66
C LEU A 85 -21.82 -10.22 -11.19
N HIS A 86 -21.01 -10.80 -10.31
CA HIS A 86 -21.27 -10.93 -8.88
C HIS A 86 -20.25 -10.12 -8.08
N ASP A 87 -20.75 -9.34 -7.13
CA ASP A 87 -19.90 -8.59 -6.21
C ASP A 87 -19.40 -9.51 -5.10
N ILE A 88 -18.09 -9.59 -4.96
CA ILE A 88 -17.43 -10.25 -3.84
C ILE A 88 -17.39 -9.27 -2.69
N TYR A 89 -17.88 -9.71 -1.53
CA TYR A 89 -17.73 -8.93 -0.32
C TYR A 89 -16.27 -8.89 0.06
N VAL A 90 -15.66 -7.72 -0.02
CA VAL A 90 -14.38 -7.40 0.59
C VAL A 90 -14.70 -6.43 1.73
N ASP A 91 -14.33 -6.78 2.96
CA ASP A 91 -14.70 -5.98 4.13
C ASP A 91 -13.99 -4.60 4.10
N PRO A 92 -14.73 -3.49 3.98
CA PRO A 92 -14.13 -2.16 3.97
C PRO A 92 -13.48 -1.78 5.30
N ASN A 93 -13.88 -2.42 6.42
CA ASN A 93 -13.46 -2.03 7.77
C ASN A 93 -12.40 -2.98 8.38
N GLY A 94 -12.02 -4.05 7.67
CA GLY A 94 -11.04 -5.03 8.15
C GLY A 94 -11.46 -5.82 9.40
N ALA A 95 -12.76 -5.86 9.72
CA ALA A 95 -13.32 -6.64 10.82
C ALA A 95 -13.40 -8.14 10.47
N LYS A 96 -13.62 -8.46 9.20
CA LYS A 96 -13.65 -9.80 8.61
C LYS A 96 -12.58 -9.93 7.54
N THR A 97 -11.89 -11.06 7.50
CA THR A 97 -11.01 -11.37 6.37
C THR A 97 -11.82 -12.08 5.28
N THR A 98 -11.79 -11.52 4.08
CA THR A 98 -12.36 -12.18 2.90
C THR A 98 -11.31 -13.10 2.28
N LEU A 99 -11.67 -14.34 2.03
CA LEU A 99 -10.81 -15.35 1.41
C LEU A 99 -11.45 -15.82 0.11
N PHE A 100 -10.67 -15.93 -0.96
CA PHE A 100 -11.13 -16.47 -2.25
C PHE A 100 -10.20 -17.60 -2.69
N PHE A 101 -10.69 -18.83 -2.70
CA PHE A 101 -9.83 -19.99 -2.94
C PHE A 101 -10.59 -21.23 -3.42
N GLY A 102 -9.83 -22.17 -3.98
CA GLY A 102 -10.28 -23.50 -4.37
C GLY A 102 -9.78 -24.53 -3.37
N VAL A 103 -10.64 -25.50 -3.05
CA VAL A 103 -10.30 -26.69 -2.26
C VAL A 103 -9.98 -27.82 -3.23
N HIS A 104 -8.74 -28.27 -3.23
CA HIS A 104 -8.26 -29.38 -4.06
C HIS A 104 -8.17 -30.65 -3.20
N GLU A 105 -9.29 -31.36 -3.09
CA GLU A 105 -9.44 -32.52 -2.19
C GLU A 105 -8.48 -33.67 -2.51
N GLU A 106 -8.15 -33.89 -3.78
CA GLU A 106 -7.30 -35.01 -4.20
C GLU A 106 -5.83 -34.82 -3.80
N GLU A 107 -5.37 -33.58 -3.75
CA GLU A 107 -3.98 -33.23 -3.41
C GLU A 107 -3.87 -32.64 -2.00
N ASP A 108 -4.97 -32.57 -1.24
CA ASP A 108 -5.04 -31.92 0.08
C ASP A 108 -4.40 -30.52 0.11
N LEU A 109 -4.83 -29.67 -0.84
CA LEU A 109 -4.29 -28.31 -1.01
C LEU A 109 -5.40 -27.28 -1.17
N PHE A 110 -5.06 -26.04 -0.83
CA PHE A 110 -5.85 -24.86 -1.13
C PHE A 110 -5.15 -24.01 -2.20
N ILE A 111 -5.91 -23.49 -3.15
CA ILE A 111 -5.42 -22.61 -4.23
C ILE A 111 -6.12 -21.27 -4.13
N ALA A 112 -5.43 -20.24 -3.65
CA ALA A 112 -5.94 -18.92 -3.40
C ALA A 112 -5.60 -17.92 -4.52
N VAL A 113 -6.46 -16.90 -4.60
CA VAL A 113 -6.33 -15.74 -5.48
C VAL A 113 -6.76 -14.49 -4.71
N ASP A 114 -6.40 -13.31 -5.22
CA ASP A 114 -6.79 -12.04 -4.59
C ASP A 114 -8.31 -11.80 -4.71
N PRO A 115 -9.07 -11.73 -3.60
CA PRO A 115 -10.50 -11.42 -3.64
C PRO A 115 -10.83 -10.10 -4.35
N ALA A 116 -9.96 -9.08 -4.26
CA ALA A 116 -10.19 -7.77 -4.87
C ALA A 116 -10.10 -7.84 -6.40
N LEU A 117 -9.18 -8.65 -6.95
CA LEU A 117 -9.02 -8.82 -8.40
C LEU A 117 -10.16 -9.65 -9.05
N HIS A 118 -10.92 -10.35 -8.22
CA HIS A 118 -12.17 -11.04 -8.56
C HIS A 118 -13.40 -10.30 -8.05
N ASN A 119 -13.32 -8.97 -7.89
CA ASN A 119 -14.47 -8.15 -7.56
C ASN A 119 -14.68 -7.01 -8.58
N PRO A 120 -15.74 -7.06 -9.41
CA PRO A 120 -16.73 -8.13 -9.52
C PRO A 120 -16.18 -9.36 -10.27
N THR A 121 -16.85 -10.52 -10.14
CA THR A 121 -16.47 -11.75 -10.85
C THR A 121 -17.64 -12.41 -11.58
N TRP A 122 -17.34 -13.07 -12.69
CA TRP A 122 -18.30 -13.90 -13.41
C TRP A 122 -18.30 -15.32 -12.84
N PHE A 123 -19.40 -15.71 -12.19
CA PHE A 123 -19.56 -17.10 -11.75
C PHE A 123 -19.77 -18.01 -12.98
N SER A 124 -19.15 -19.19 -12.97
CA SER A 124 -18.87 -20.07 -14.10
C SER A 124 -17.58 -19.78 -14.90
N MET A 125 -16.60 -19.10 -14.30
CA MET A 125 -15.22 -19.08 -14.82
C MET A 125 -14.36 -20.22 -14.26
N SER A 126 -13.19 -20.46 -14.88
CA SER A 126 -12.18 -21.39 -14.39
C SER A 126 -10.84 -20.69 -14.27
N ILE A 127 -10.13 -20.96 -13.17
CA ILE A 127 -8.76 -20.51 -12.95
C ILE A 127 -7.88 -21.75 -13.10
N GLU A 128 -7.13 -21.78 -14.19
CA GLU A 128 -6.23 -22.88 -14.56
C GLU A 128 -4.84 -22.64 -13.95
N PHE A 129 -4.19 -23.73 -13.52
CA PHE A 129 -2.84 -23.74 -12.95
C PHE A 129 -2.13 -25.06 -13.27
N LYS A 130 -0.80 -25.08 -13.18
CA LYS A 130 0.02 -26.19 -13.64
C LYS A 130 0.28 -27.20 -12.54
N HIS A 131 0.49 -28.46 -12.92
CA HIS A 131 0.89 -29.52 -12.00
C HIS A 131 2.21 -29.21 -11.29
N GLU A 132 3.14 -28.52 -11.94
CA GLU A 132 4.41 -28.10 -11.36
C GLU A 132 4.22 -27.22 -10.11
N ASP A 133 3.26 -26.29 -10.14
CA ASP A 133 2.94 -25.43 -9.00
C ASP A 133 2.29 -26.21 -7.85
N VAL A 134 1.46 -27.20 -8.19
CA VAL A 134 0.87 -28.13 -7.21
C VAL A 134 1.97 -28.93 -6.51
N GLN A 135 2.91 -29.49 -7.27
CA GLN A 135 4.02 -30.26 -6.71
C GLN A 135 4.97 -29.39 -5.88
N ALA A 136 5.22 -28.15 -6.31
CA ALA A 136 5.99 -27.19 -5.53
C ALA A 136 5.31 -26.91 -4.17
N ALA A 137 4.00 -26.65 -4.17
CA ALA A 137 3.23 -26.42 -2.95
C ALA A 137 3.19 -27.63 -2.01
N LEU A 138 3.03 -28.85 -2.54
CA LEU A 138 3.10 -30.07 -1.74
C LEU A 138 4.47 -30.25 -1.08
N LYS A 139 5.53 -29.88 -1.79
CA LYS A 139 6.91 -30.00 -1.28
C LYS A 139 7.23 -28.97 -0.21
N THR A 140 6.72 -27.74 -0.35
CA THR A 140 7.11 -26.61 0.51
C THR A 140 6.06 -26.24 1.56
N GLY A 141 4.83 -26.75 1.43
CA GLY A 141 3.66 -26.31 2.19
C GLY A 141 3.08 -24.97 1.71
N TRP A 142 3.85 -24.15 1.01
CA TRP A 142 3.51 -22.76 0.64
C TRP A 142 4.27 -22.35 -0.63
N HIS A 143 3.53 -22.02 -1.70
CA HIS A 143 4.10 -21.70 -3.01
C HIS A 143 3.26 -20.66 -3.76
N GLY A 144 3.90 -19.60 -4.24
CA GLY A 144 3.27 -18.54 -5.03
C GLY A 144 3.80 -18.47 -6.45
N TRP A 145 2.96 -18.04 -7.39
CA TRP A 145 3.39 -17.78 -8.76
C TRP A 145 2.50 -16.76 -9.45
N GLU A 146 3.05 -16.15 -10.50
CA GLU A 146 2.34 -15.23 -11.37
C GLU A 146 1.57 -16.00 -12.45
N ARG A 147 0.33 -15.59 -12.69
CA ARG A 147 -0.50 -16.09 -13.78
C ARG A 147 -0.97 -14.93 -14.65
N GLU A 148 -0.75 -15.03 -15.95
CA GLU A 148 -1.32 -14.09 -16.91
C GLU A 148 -2.84 -14.28 -17.04
N ARG A 149 -3.62 -13.19 -16.92
CA ARG A 149 -5.05 -13.20 -17.24
C ARG A 149 -5.25 -12.91 -18.72
N VAL A 150 -5.02 -13.92 -19.56
CA VAL A 150 -5.27 -13.76 -21.01
C VAL A 150 -6.77 -13.67 -21.33
N ALA A 151 -7.12 -12.73 -22.22
CA ALA A 151 -8.46 -12.60 -22.81
C ALA A 151 -8.74 -13.68 -23.87
N ARG A 152 -7.68 -14.24 -24.46
CA ARG A 152 -7.74 -15.16 -25.59
C ARG A 152 -8.39 -16.49 -25.15
N GLY A 153 -9.52 -16.84 -25.75
CA GLY A 153 -10.26 -18.08 -25.45
C GLY A 153 -11.43 -17.92 -24.46
N ARG A 154 -11.63 -16.74 -23.87
CA ARG A 154 -12.83 -16.47 -23.05
C ARG A 154 -14.05 -16.24 -23.95
N ARG A 155 -15.18 -16.88 -23.64
CA ARG A 155 -16.46 -16.64 -24.36
C ARG A 155 -16.97 -15.21 -24.18
N ARG A 156 -16.61 -14.54 -23.07
CA ARG A 156 -16.98 -13.15 -22.74
C ARG A 156 -15.82 -12.50 -21.97
N VAL A 157 -15.54 -11.23 -22.28
CA VAL A 157 -14.62 -10.37 -21.53
C VAL A 157 -15.41 -9.11 -21.19
N PHE A 158 -15.52 -8.80 -19.91
CA PHE A 158 -16.26 -7.63 -19.45
C PHE A 158 -15.30 -6.44 -19.29
N PRO A 159 -15.68 -5.20 -19.66
CA PRO A 159 -14.82 -4.02 -19.49
C PRO A 159 -14.34 -3.77 -18.05
N GLN A 160 -15.04 -4.33 -17.07
CA GLN A 160 -14.74 -4.23 -15.64
C GLN A 160 -13.72 -5.28 -15.16
N GLU A 161 -13.39 -6.30 -15.97
CA GLU A 161 -12.38 -7.31 -15.61
C GLU A 161 -10.97 -6.78 -15.87
N SER A 162 -10.10 -6.82 -14.86
CA SER A 162 -8.67 -6.56 -15.07
C SER A 162 -8.00 -7.70 -15.87
N LEU A 163 -7.31 -7.36 -16.96
CA LEU A 163 -6.50 -8.30 -17.75
C LEU A 163 -5.01 -8.28 -17.34
N THR A 164 -4.69 -7.72 -16.17
CA THR A 164 -3.35 -7.77 -15.59
C THR A 164 -3.01 -9.19 -15.13
N SER A 165 -1.73 -9.46 -14.92
CA SER A 165 -1.31 -10.66 -14.23
C SER A 165 -1.82 -10.69 -12.78
N GLU A 166 -1.91 -11.91 -12.25
CA GLU A 166 -2.50 -12.22 -10.96
C GLU A 166 -1.57 -13.14 -10.16
N ALA A 167 -1.44 -12.89 -8.86
CA ALA A 167 -0.70 -13.77 -7.96
C ALA A 167 -1.61 -14.91 -7.47
N LEU A 168 -1.21 -16.15 -7.75
CA LEU A 168 -1.79 -17.34 -7.15
C LEU A 168 -0.94 -17.79 -5.97
N LEU A 169 -1.59 -18.43 -5.00
CA LEU A 169 -0.94 -19.00 -3.82
C LEU A 169 -1.52 -20.39 -3.57
N ALA A 170 -0.67 -21.41 -3.55
CA ALA A 170 -1.03 -22.74 -3.11
C ALA A 170 -0.45 -23.01 -1.72
N PHE A 171 -1.25 -23.61 -0.83
CA PHE A 171 -0.81 -23.91 0.53
C PHE A 171 -1.50 -25.15 1.12
N THR A 172 -0.79 -25.83 2.03
CA THR A 172 -1.30 -27.00 2.78
C THR A 172 -2.21 -26.58 3.93
N PRO A 173 -3.08 -27.49 4.42
CA PRO A 173 -4.07 -27.16 5.45
C PRO A 173 -3.49 -26.54 6.74
N GLU A 174 -2.29 -26.96 7.16
CA GLU A 174 -1.59 -26.41 8.32
C GLU A 174 -1.28 -24.91 8.23
N HIS A 175 -1.31 -24.34 7.01
CA HIS A 175 -1.07 -22.91 6.76
C HIS A 175 -2.34 -22.11 6.48
N PHE A 176 -3.53 -22.67 6.74
CA PHE A 176 -4.80 -21.98 6.47
C PHE A 176 -4.95 -20.65 7.24
N LEU A 177 -4.63 -20.63 8.53
CA LEU A 177 -4.65 -19.38 9.30
C LEU A 177 -3.50 -18.43 8.95
N THR A 178 -2.40 -18.93 8.39
CA THR A 178 -1.35 -18.09 7.79
C THR A 178 -1.89 -17.36 6.56
N TYR A 179 -2.56 -18.07 5.66
CA TYR A 179 -3.24 -17.50 4.50
C TYR A 179 -4.31 -16.46 4.92
N ALA A 180 -5.13 -16.78 5.93
CA ALA A 180 -6.13 -15.83 6.43
C ALA A 180 -5.52 -14.54 7.00
N ARG A 181 -4.32 -14.62 7.57
CA ARG A 181 -3.58 -13.44 8.05
C ARG A 181 -2.93 -12.67 6.90
N PHE A 182 -2.44 -13.39 5.89
CA PHE A 182 -1.92 -12.81 4.66
C PHE A 182 -2.99 -11.98 3.93
N GLU A 183 -4.20 -12.51 3.72
CA GLU A 183 -5.26 -11.74 3.02
C GLU A 183 -5.65 -10.45 3.76
N ARG A 184 -5.58 -10.46 5.10
CA ARG A 184 -5.86 -9.25 5.89
C ARG A 184 -4.96 -8.05 5.51
N VAL A 185 -3.78 -8.30 4.96
CA VAL A 185 -2.81 -7.26 4.58
C VAL A 185 -2.51 -7.21 3.08
N ALA A 186 -2.93 -8.24 2.32
CA ALA A 186 -2.55 -8.43 0.92
C ALA A 186 -3.73 -8.39 -0.06
N THR A 187 -4.98 -8.27 0.40
CA THR A 187 -6.11 -8.08 -0.51
C THR A 187 -5.98 -6.70 -1.19
N GLY A 188 -5.97 -6.69 -2.53
CA GLY A 188 -5.94 -5.45 -3.34
C GLY A 188 -4.58 -4.77 -3.48
N ILE A 189 -3.49 -5.35 -2.99
CA ILE A 189 -2.13 -4.85 -3.28
C ILE A 189 -1.69 -5.27 -4.69
N ASP A 190 -0.67 -4.60 -5.24
CA ASP A 190 -0.13 -4.94 -6.56
C ASP A 190 0.37 -6.41 -6.63
N THR A 191 0.19 -7.05 -7.79
CA THR A 191 0.58 -8.46 -8.02
C THR A 191 2.05 -8.72 -7.66
N GLY A 192 2.97 -7.82 -8.01
CA GLY A 192 4.38 -7.97 -7.69
C GLY A 192 4.65 -7.88 -6.18
N GLU A 193 4.05 -6.92 -5.49
CA GLU A 193 4.17 -6.78 -4.03
C GLU A 193 3.57 -7.98 -3.29
N ARG A 194 2.51 -8.56 -3.84
CA ARG A 194 1.85 -9.76 -3.32
C ARG A 194 2.74 -10.99 -3.44
N LEU A 195 3.42 -11.17 -4.57
CA LEU A 195 4.38 -12.27 -4.78
C LEU A 195 5.57 -12.15 -3.82
N ILE A 196 6.14 -10.95 -3.65
CA ILE A 196 7.21 -10.71 -2.68
C ILE A 196 6.76 -11.12 -1.27
N LEU A 197 5.55 -10.74 -0.87
CA LEU A 197 5.03 -11.10 0.46
C LEU A 197 4.79 -12.61 0.61
N ILE A 198 4.32 -13.28 -0.45
CA ILE A 198 4.16 -14.73 -0.48
C ILE A 198 5.52 -15.40 -0.28
N ASP A 199 6.56 -14.96 -0.99
CA ASP A 199 7.91 -15.51 -0.91
C ASP A 199 8.54 -15.28 0.47
N ASP A 200 8.42 -14.05 1.01
CA ASP A 200 8.89 -13.68 2.35
C ASP A 200 8.28 -14.62 3.41
N ILE A 201 6.96 -14.85 3.36
CA ILE A 201 6.27 -15.77 4.27
C ILE A 201 6.78 -17.21 4.06
N GLY A 202 6.94 -17.65 2.82
CA GLY A 202 7.47 -18.96 2.51
C GLY A 202 8.87 -19.20 3.10
N ASP A 203 9.75 -18.20 3.01
CA ASP A 203 11.11 -18.26 3.57
C ASP A 203 11.12 -18.29 5.11
N ASP A 204 10.16 -17.63 5.76
CA ASP A 204 10.00 -17.71 7.21
C ASP A 204 9.52 -19.10 7.64
N LEU A 205 8.50 -19.63 6.98
CA LEU A 205 7.97 -20.98 7.23
C LEU A 205 9.07 -22.04 7.07
N ARG A 206 9.88 -21.95 6.00
CA ARG A 206 11.03 -22.86 5.76
C ARG A 206 12.10 -22.79 6.84
N ARG A 207 12.27 -21.64 7.49
CA ARG A 207 13.21 -21.46 8.61
C ARG A 207 12.65 -21.93 9.95
N GLY A 208 11.47 -22.56 9.97
CA GLY A 208 10.77 -22.93 11.20
C GLY A 208 10.15 -21.75 11.93
N GLY A 209 10.12 -20.57 11.29
CA GLY A 209 9.34 -19.43 11.74
C GLY A 209 7.85 -19.72 11.57
N GLY A 210 7.03 -19.14 12.43
CA GLY A 210 5.59 -19.07 12.19
C GLY A 210 5.27 -17.77 11.48
N ALA A 211 4.28 -17.76 10.59
CA ALA A 211 3.79 -16.54 9.92
C ALA A 211 3.38 -15.39 10.85
N GLN A 212 3.32 -15.64 12.16
CA GLN A 212 3.28 -14.59 13.17
C GLN A 212 4.47 -13.63 13.03
N SER A 213 5.70 -14.05 12.70
CA SER A 213 6.85 -13.14 12.73
C SER A 213 6.75 -12.07 11.62
N ILE A 214 6.44 -12.45 10.38
CA ILE A 214 6.36 -11.53 9.25
C ILE A 214 5.03 -10.79 9.22
N VAL A 215 3.89 -11.48 9.44
CA VAL A 215 2.60 -10.79 9.49
C VAL A 215 2.53 -9.89 10.72
N THR A 216 3.18 -10.18 11.85
CA THR A 216 3.25 -9.25 13.00
C THR A 216 4.23 -8.11 12.76
N THR A 217 5.38 -8.34 12.10
CA THR A 217 6.34 -7.26 11.78
C THR A 217 5.80 -6.32 10.72
N ARG A 218 5.16 -6.83 9.66
CA ARG A 218 4.39 -5.99 8.74
C ARG A 218 3.13 -5.48 9.39
N LEU A 219 2.40 -6.20 10.25
CA LEU A 219 1.36 -5.58 11.07
C LEU A 219 1.95 -4.57 12.04
N ASP A 220 3.23 -4.48 12.40
CA ASP A 220 3.74 -3.37 13.23
C ASP A 220 4.12 -2.16 12.35
N VAL A 221 4.41 -2.39 11.07
CA VAL A 221 4.57 -1.36 10.02
C VAL A 221 3.22 -0.94 9.38
N VAL A 222 2.22 -1.82 9.44
CA VAL A 222 0.84 -1.75 8.91
C VAL A 222 -0.19 -1.62 10.07
N LYS A 223 0.20 -1.67 11.35
CA LYS A 223 -0.57 -1.20 12.54
C LYS A 223 -0.40 0.31 12.67
N LEU A 224 -0.50 0.99 11.55
CA LEU A 224 -1.56 1.96 11.50
C LEU A 224 -2.82 1.13 11.19
N ALA A 225 -3.54 0.73 12.24
CA ALA A 225 -4.92 0.28 12.09
C ALA A 225 -5.66 1.18 11.08
N PRO A 226 -6.79 0.76 10.48
CA PRO A 226 -7.79 1.73 10.11
C PRO A 226 -8.38 2.30 11.43
N VAL A 227 -7.56 3.05 12.18
CA VAL A 227 -8.01 4.41 12.45
C VAL A 227 -8.14 4.94 11.05
N GLU A 228 -9.37 4.92 10.53
CA GLU A 228 -9.77 5.79 9.44
C GLU A 228 -9.09 7.12 9.77
N HIS A 229 -7.95 7.40 9.11
CA HIS A 229 -7.01 8.43 9.58
C HIS A 229 -7.88 9.63 9.85
N ALA A 230 -7.87 10.25 11.04
CA ALA A 230 -9.02 11.08 11.48
C ALA A 230 -9.54 12.06 10.39
N LEU A 231 -8.64 12.52 9.53
CA LEU A 231 -8.90 13.21 8.26
C LEU A 231 -9.76 12.47 7.20
N LEU A 232 -9.45 11.22 6.84
CA LEU A 232 -10.27 10.35 5.97
C LEU A 232 -11.67 10.13 6.56
N ALA A 233 -11.76 9.88 7.86
CA ALA A 233 -13.04 9.76 8.58
C ALA A 233 -13.85 11.05 8.50
N GLN A 234 -13.18 12.17 8.80
CA GLN A 234 -13.77 13.51 8.73
C GLN A 234 -14.26 13.86 7.32
N PHE A 235 -13.58 13.40 6.28
CA PHE A 235 -13.93 13.69 4.89
C PHE A 235 -14.88 12.67 4.25
N GLY A 236 -15.07 11.50 4.86
CA GLY A 236 -15.92 10.44 4.30
C GLY A 236 -15.46 9.96 2.93
N LEU A 237 -14.14 9.99 2.66
CA LEU A 237 -13.55 9.59 1.39
C LEU A 237 -12.55 8.45 1.61
N PRO A 238 -12.56 7.40 0.76
CA PRO A 238 -11.47 6.44 0.74
C PRO A 238 -10.17 7.11 0.29
N ILE A 239 -9.04 6.55 0.69
CA ILE A 239 -7.71 7.15 0.46
C ILE A 239 -7.46 7.46 -1.03
N ASP A 240 -7.84 6.56 -1.93
CA ASP A 240 -7.64 6.76 -3.38
C ASP A 240 -8.42 7.99 -3.89
N LYS A 241 -9.64 8.20 -3.38
CA LYS A 241 -10.44 9.38 -3.73
C LYS A 241 -9.86 10.66 -3.14
N LEU A 242 -9.29 10.60 -1.94
CA LEU A 242 -8.58 11.75 -1.39
C LEU A 242 -7.34 12.09 -2.24
N LEU A 243 -6.58 11.09 -2.67
CA LEU A 243 -5.42 11.26 -3.56
C LEU A 243 -5.85 11.82 -4.92
N ASP A 244 -6.94 11.34 -5.50
CA ASP A 244 -7.55 11.89 -6.72
C ASP A 244 -7.91 13.37 -6.54
N VAL A 245 -8.55 13.73 -5.42
CA VAL A 245 -8.91 15.13 -5.11
C VAL A 245 -7.68 16.02 -4.98
N ILE A 246 -6.62 15.52 -4.32
CA ILE A 246 -5.35 16.24 -4.20
C ILE A 246 -4.72 16.43 -5.57
N ALA A 247 -4.64 15.37 -6.38
CA ALA A 247 -4.03 15.40 -7.71
C ALA A 247 -4.80 16.31 -8.68
N GLY A 248 -6.14 16.29 -8.62
CA GLY A 248 -7.03 17.12 -9.44
C GLY A 248 -7.02 18.60 -9.04
N ASN A 249 -6.65 18.93 -7.80
CA ASN A 249 -6.62 20.31 -7.32
C ASN A 249 -5.19 20.85 -7.23
N LYS A 250 -4.80 21.70 -8.20
CA LYS A 250 -3.46 22.30 -8.27
C LYS A 250 -2.99 22.94 -6.97
N ARG A 251 -3.88 23.62 -6.24
CA ARG A 251 -3.52 24.32 -5.00
C ARG A 251 -3.24 23.34 -3.85
N LEU A 252 -4.05 22.29 -3.73
CA LEU A 252 -3.83 21.23 -2.74
C LEU A 252 -2.57 20.44 -3.07
N HIS A 253 -2.38 20.07 -4.34
CA HIS A 253 -1.17 19.40 -4.80
C HIS A 253 0.10 20.21 -4.49
N THR A 254 0.11 21.53 -4.72
CA THR A 254 1.24 22.39 -4.35
C THR A 254 1.49 22.41 -2.83
N ALA A 255 0.45 22.49 -2.02
CA ALA A 255 0.58 22.47 -0.55
C ALA A 255 1.13 21.12 -0.06
N VAL A 256 0.60 20.01 -0.57
CA VAL A 256 1.08 18.65 -0.26
C VAL A 256 2.55 18.49 -0.67
N ARG A 257 2.93 18.97 -1.86
CA ARG A 257 4.34 18.93 -2.30
C ARG A 257 5.27 19.71 -1.36
N GLY A 258 4.81 20.83 -0.81
CA GLY A 258 5.53 21.58 0.24
C GLY A 258 5.76 20.72 1.48
N GLY A 259 4.67 20.20 2.05
CA GLY A 259 4.73 19.35 3.24
C GLY A 259 5.56 18.08 3.05
N VAL A 260 5.52 17.45 1.87
CA VAL A 260 6.35 16.27 1.56
C VAL A 260 7.84 16.64 1.50
N ALA A 261 8.19 17.78 0.89
CA ALA A 261 9.58 18.25 0.88
C ALA A 261 10.12 18.50 2.30
N GLU A 262 9.30 19.07 3.19
CA GLU A 262 9.65 19.24 4.60
C GLU A 262 9.90 17.89 5.31
N GLN A 263 9.09 16.86 5.06
CA GLN A 263 9.30 15.54 5.66
C GLN A 263 10.61 14.89 5.21
N HIS A 264 10.93 14.99 3.92
CA HIS A 264 12.23 14.54 3.42
C HIS A 264 13.39 15.33 4.02
N LEU A 265 13.25 16.66 4.13
CA LEU A 265 14.29 17.50 4.76
C LEU A 265 14.50 17.12 6.23
N LEU A 266 13.44 16.91 6.99
CA LEU A 266 13.53 16.45 8.38
C LEU A 266 14.34 15.16 8.51
N THR A 267 14.16 14.23 7.57
CA THR A 267 14.90 12.96 7.53
C THR A 267 16.38 13.19 7.25
N VAL A 268 16.71 14.07 6.31
CA VAL A 268 18.09 14.48 6.01
C VAL A 268 18.74 15.13 7.24
N LEU A 269 18.07 16.11 7.86
CA LEU A 269 18.58 16.84 9.03
C LEU A 269 18.83 15.93 10.23
N LYS A 270 17.93 14.97 10.51
CA LYS A 270 18.11 14.00 11.61
C LYS A 270 19.32 13.08 11.42
N ARG A 271 19.72 12.83 10.18
CA ARG A 271 20.87 11.98 9.82
C ARG A 271 22.17 12.77 9.66
N THR A 272 22.10 14.10 9.68
CA THR A 272 23.24 14.96 9.41
C THR A 272 24.18 15.02 10.64
N PRO A 273 25.47 14.69 10.49
CA PRO A 273 26.43 14.77 11.59
C PRO A 273 26.52 16.17 12.20
N GLY A 274 26.53 16.27 13.53
CA GLY A 274 26.62 17.55 14.24
C GLY A 274 25.29 18.30 14.39
N VAL A 275 24.20 17.81 13.78
CA VAL A 275 22.84 18.31 14.01
C VAL A 275 22.23 17.63 15.23
N THR A 276 21.64 18.42 16.13
CA THR A 276 20.91 17.93 17.30
C THR A 276 19.63 18.75 17.54
N GLY A 277 18.67 18.16 18.26
CA GLY A 277 17.47 18.88 18.71
C GLY A 277 16.57 19.42 17.59
N VAL A 278 16.47 18.72 16.45
CA VAL A 278 15.63 19.14 15.32
C VAL A 278 14.15 19.14 15.72
N ARG A 279 13.49 20.28 15.51
CA ARG A 279 12.06 20.49 15.73
C ARG A 279 11.44 21.09 14.48
N LYS A 280 10.30 20.55 14.05
CA LYS A 280 9.43 21.20 13.08
C LYS A 280 8.64 22.31 13.79
N LEU A 281 8.47 23.45 13.14
CA LEU A 281 7.66 24.55 13.65
C LEU A 281 6.42 24.71 12.76
N ASP A 282 5.23 24.65 13.35
CA ASP A 282 3.95 24.68 12.60
C ASP A 282 3.17 26.00 12.82
N LEU A 283 3.80 27.02 13.39
CA LEU A 283 3.17 28.32 13.66
C LEU A 283 3.37 29.28 12.47
N ASP A 284 2.29 29.98 12.10
CA ASP A 284 2.32 30.92 10.98
C ASP A 284 3.40 32.01 11.17
N GLY A 285 4.18 32.25 10.12
CA GLY A 285 5.27 33.21 10.11
C GLY A 285 6.59 32.74 10.75
N GLN A 286 6.64 31.53 11.30
CA GLN A 286 7.90 30.89 11.72
C GLN A 286 8.55 30.13 10.56
N PRO A 287 9.87 29.92 10.59
CA PRO A 287 10.53 29.03 9.66
C PRO A 287 10.19 27.58 9.91
N ASP A 288 10.32 26.71 8.90
CA ASP A 288 9.82 25.33 8.98
C ASP A 288 10.54 24.47 10.05
N PHE A 289 11.82 24.74 10.33
CA PHE A 289 12.61 23.97 11.30
C PHE A 289 13.45 24.84 12.23
N SER A 290 13.66 24.36 13.45
CA SER A 290 14.69 24.82 14.39
C SER A 290 15.53 23.64 14.86
N LEU A 291 16.85 23.83 14.94
CA LEU A 291 17.81 22.82 15.37
C LEU A 291 19.06 23.45 15.98
N HIS A 292 19.97 22.63 16.47
CA HIS A 292 21.33 23.03 16.81
C HIS A 292 22.32 22.35 15.88
N TYR A 293 23.27 23.10 15.32
CA TYR A 293 24.42 22.53 14.63
C TYR A 293 25.68 22.86 15.42
N ARG A 294 26.39 21.84 15.91
CA ARG A 294 27.57 21.99 16.78
C ARG A 294 27.33 23.02 17.92
N ARG A 295 26.18 22.89 18.59
CA ARG A 295 25.67 23.78 19.67
C ARG A 295 25.22 25.18 19.27
N ARG A 296 25.29 25.56 17.98
CA ARG A 296 24.74 26.84 17.50
C ARG A 296 23.28 26.67 17.09
N PRO A 297 22.33 27.47 17.61
CA PRO A 297 20.95 27.41 17.17
C PRO A 297 20.83 27.88 15.72
N LEU A 298 20.04 27.17 14.93
CA LEU A 298 19.74 27.48 13.54
C LEU A 298 18.27 27.29 13.26
N ARG A 299 17.74 28.16 12.40
CA ARG A 299 16.43 28.04 11.81
C ARG A 299 16.55 27.85 10.31
N ILE A 300 15.75 26.93 9.77
CA ILE A 300 15.80 26.52 8.36
C ILE A 300 14.42 26.67 7.75
N GLU A 301 14.36 27.35 6.61
CA GLU A 301 13.18 27.38 5.73
C GLU A 301 13.36 26.35 4.61
N CYS A 302 12.33 25.56 4.34
CA CYS A 302 12.24 24.61 3.23
C CYS A 302 11.39 25.20 2.10
N LYS A 303 11.91 25.14 0.87
CA LYS A 303 11.16 25.53 -0.33
C LYS A 303 11.41 24.59 -1.49
N ASN A 304 10.37 24.38 -2.29
CA ASN A 304 10.51 23.68 -3.56
C ASN A 304 11.07 24.61 -4.63
N VAL A 305 11.87 24.05 -5.55
CA VAL A 305 12.17 24.74 -6.81
C VAL A 305 11.02 24.60 -7.80
N SER A 306 10.93 25.55 -8.71
CA SER A 306 10.09 25.47 -9.91
C SER A 306 10.59 24.33 -10.80
N PRO A 307 9.68 23.53 -11.41
CA PRO A 307 10.07 22.52 -12.39
C PRO A 307 10.65 23.15 -13.67
N LYS A 308 10.37 24.44 -13.93
CA LYS A 308 10.98 25.20 -15.03
C LYS A 308 12.29 25.83 -14.54
N MET A 309 13.38 25.49 -15.22
CA MET A 309 14.69 26.11 -15.02
C MET A 309 14.73 27.51 -15.66
N VAL A 310 15.57 28.38 -15.10
CA VAL A 310 15.82 29.73 -15.60
C VAL A 310 17.32 29.86 -15.82
N ARG A 311 17.73 30.16 -17.07
CA ARG A 311 19.16 30.22 -17.44
C ARG A 311 19.93 28.92 -17.09
N GLY A 312 19.28 27.78 -17.25
CA GLY A 312 19.85 26.47 -16.90
C GLY A 312 19.87 26.14 -15.41
N LEU A 313 19.41 27.03 -14.54
CA LEU A 313 19.46 26.85 -13.09
C LEU A 313 18.06 26.64 -12.48
N PRO A 314 17.93 25.82 -11.42
CA PRO A 314 16.68 25.72 -10.67
C PRO A 314 16.32 27.06 -10.02
N LYS A 315 15.07 27.48 -10.13
CA LYS A 315 14.55 28.69 -9.47
C LYS A 315 13.73 28.30 -8.24
N VAL A 316 14.02 28.87 -7.08
CA VAL A 316 13.24 28.63 -5.86
C VAL A 316 11.89 29.37 -5.94
N ASP A 317 10.79 28.70 -5.54
CA ASP A 317 9.50 29.37 -5.33
C ASP A 317 9.53 30.12 -3.99
N PHE A 318 10.16 31.29 -3.98
CA PHE A 318 10.57 31.99 -2.75
C PHE A 318 9.69 33.21 -2.43
N GLN A 319 8.40 32.94 -2.18
CA GLN A 319 7.43 33.97 -1.80
C GLN A 319 6.34 33.38 -0.90
N LYS A 320 5.86 34.15 0.09
CA LYS A 320 4.73 33.74 0.93
C LYS A 320 3.43 33.69 0.11
N THR A 321 2.49 32.85 0.48
CA THR A 321 1.20 32.73 -0.24
C THR A 321 0.29 33.94 -0.08
N ARG A 322 0.46 34.75 0.97
CA ARG A 322 -0.36 35.93 1.28
C ARG A 322 0.48 37.13 1.70
N ALA A 323 -0.03 38.32 1.40
CA ALA A 323 0.45 39.58 1.96
C ALA A 323 -0.55 40.08 3.01
N ALA A 324 -0.07 40.76 4.04
CA ALA A 324 -0.89 41.53 4.96
C ALA A 324 -1.64 42.64 4.21
N LYS A 325 -2.88 42.92 4.64
CA LYS A 325 -3.72 43.96 4.06
C LYS A 325 -2.99 45.31 4.14
N GLY A 326 -2.86 46.00 3.01
CA GLY A 326 -2.16 47.29 2.93
C GLY A 326 -0.62 47.21 2.93
N ASN A 327 -0.01 46.02 3.03
CA ASN A 327 1.45 45.86 2.98
C ASN A 327 1.87 44.72 2.01
N PRO A 328 2.02 45.00 0.71
CA PRO A 328 2.47 44.02 -0.28
C PRO A 328 3.85 43.42 0.03
N CYS A 329 4.75 44.18 0.65
CA CYS A 329 6.11 43.75 0.97
C CYS A 329 6.17 42.68 2.07
N SER A 330 5.12 42.50 2.86
CA SER A 330 5.02 41.44 3.88
C SER A 330 5.07 40.03 3.30
N ARG A 331 4.81 39.88 1.99
CA ARG A 331 4.86 38.61 1.26
C ARG A 331 6.28 38.10 1.02
N TYR A 332 7.29 38.95 1.21
CA TYR A 332 8.69 38.61 1.06
C TYR A 332 9.35 38.36 2.41
N TYR A 333 10.31 37.45 2.42
CA TYR A 333 11.08 37.09 3.60
C TYR A 333 12.11 38.17 3.94
N ALA A 334 12.40 38.36 5.24
CA ALA A 334 13.53 39.19 5.67
C ALA A 334 14.74 38.31 6.01
N ALA A 335 15.95 38.85 5.84
CA ALA A 335 17.21 38.13 6.07
C ALA A 335 17.41 37.62 7.51
N SER A 336 16.67 38.17 8.46
CA SER A 336 16.70 37.80 9.88
C SER A 336 15.66 36.73 10.28
N GLN A 337 14.79 36.30 9.36
CA GLN A 337 13.71 35.35 9.70
C GLN A 337 14.22 33.92 9.94
N PHE A 338 15.30 33.53 9.26
CA PHE A 338 15.94 32.24 9.40
C PHE A 338 17.37 32.30 8.87
N GLU A 339 18.22 31.39 9.33
CA GLU A 339 19.64 31.40 9.02
C GLU A 339 19.96 30.67 7.72
N VAL A 340 19.22 29.61 7.40
CA VAL A 340 19.47 28.74 6.24
C VAL A 340 18.20 28.57 5.39
N LEU A 341 18.38 28.61 4.08
CA LEU A 341 17.37 28.21 3.11
C LEU A 341 17.75 26.86 2.50
N ALA A 342 16.85 25.89 2.58
CA ALA A 342 16.97 24.59 1.93
C ALA A 342 16.02 24.51 0.73
N ALA A 343 16.58 24.36 -0.47
CA ALA A 343 15.83 24.18 -1.71
C ALA A 343 15.71 22.69 -2.05
N CYS A 344 14.49 22.16 -2.07
CA CYS A 344 14.21 20.82 -2.59
C CYS A 344 14.31 20.82 -4.12
N ILE A 345 15.22 20.03 -4.68
CA ILE A 345 15.50 19.99 -6.13
C ILE A 345 14.72 18.90 -6.88
N TYR A 346 13.92 18.09 -6.17
CA TYR A 346 13.09 17.02 -6.73
C TYR A 346 12.27 17.43 -7.98
N PRO A 347 11.64 18.61 -8.05
CA PRO A 347 10.88 19.02 -9.24
C PRO A 347 11.68 19.06 -10.54
N VAL A 348 13.01 19.15 -10.46
CA VAL A 348 13.92 19.15 -11.61
C VAL A 348 14.62 17.80 -11.76
N THR A 349 15.14 17.23 -10.66
CA THR A 349 16.01 16.04 -10.72
C THR A 349 15.26 14.71 -10.58
N ARG A 350 14.01 14.74 -10.08
CA ARG A 350 13.24 13.57 -9.64
C ARG A 350 13.88 12.77 -8.50
N VAL A 351 14.87 13.34 -7.82
CA VAL A 351 15.51 12.79 -6.62
C VAL A 351 15.18 13.68 -5.44
N TRP A 352 14.79 13.07 -4.31
CA TRP A 352 14.52 13.79 -3.05
C TRP A 352 15.82 14.25 -2.41
N ASP A 353 16.36 15.34 -2.95
CA ASP A 353 17.61 15.95 -2.53
C ASP A 353 17.43 17.45 -2.31
N PHE A 354 18.40 18.07 -1.63
CA PHE A 354 18.35 19.45 -1.20
C PHE A 354 19.64 20.19 -1.53
N ARG A 355 19.52 21.50 -1.73
CA ARG A 355 20.65 22.42 -1.80
C ARG A 355 20.48 23.50 -0.75
N PHE A 356 21.58 23.88 -0.11
CA PHE A 356 21.56 24.75 1.07
C PHE A 356 22.32 26.05 0.82
N THR A 357 21.81 27.15 1.38
CA THR A 357 22.50 28.44 1.38
C THR A 357 22.20 29.25 2.63
N LEU A 358 23.10 30.18 2.97
CA LEU A 358 22.88 31.13 4.05
C LEU A 358 21.96 32.26 3.59
N THR A 359 20.90 32.50 4.36
CA THR A 359 19.91 33.53 4.05
C THR A 359 20.51 34.93 3.94
N LYS A 360 21.56 35.22 4.72
CA LYS A 360 22.28 36.50 4.69
C LYS A 360 22.99 36.77 3.35
N GLY A 361 23.32 35.72 2.59
CA GLY A 361 23.96 35.83 1.28
C GLY A 361 22.96 36.01 0.13
N LEU A 362 21.65 35.94 0.38
CA LEU A 362 20.64 36.06 -0.66
C LEU A 362 20.45 37.51 -1.13
N PRO A 363 20.20 37.73 -2.43
CA PRO A 363 20.04 39.07 -2.99
C PRO A 363 18.84 39.81 -2.39
N SER A 364 19.01 41.11 -2.14
CA SER A 364 17.95 41.97 -1.61
C SER A 364 16.83 42.22 -2.64
N HIS A 365 15.60 42.42 -2.15
CA HIS A 365 14.45 42.74 -2.96
C HIS A 365 14.52 44.17 -3.48
N LYS A 366 14.32 44.37 -4.78
CA LYS A 366 14.50 45.69 -5.44
C LYS A 366 13.58 46.80 -4.90
N LYS A 367 12.39 46.45 -4.41
CA LYS A 367 11.34 47.41 -4.01
C LYS A 367 10.97 47.39 -2.53
N CYS A 368 11.43 46.38 -1.79
CA CYS A 368 10.99 46.16 -0.41
C CYS A 368 12.23 46.13 0.48
N SER A 369 12.50 47.26 1.14
CA SER A 369 13.69 47.40 1.99
C SER A 369 13.73 46.33 3.09
N GLY A 370 14.91 45.77 3.34
CA GLY A 370 15.12 44.70 4.32
C GLY A 370 14.53 43.33 3.94
N LYS A 371 13.99 43.19 2.72
CA LYS A 371 13.46 41.92 2.21
C LYS A 371 14.41 41.27 1.22
N ILE A 372 14.28 39.95 1.09
CA ILE A 372 15.01 39.11 0.14
C ILE A 372 14.22 39.07 -1.18
N SER A 373 14.94 39.01 -2.30
CA SER A 373 14.40 38.83 -3.63
C SER A 373 13.57 37.53 -3.73
N ASP A 374 12.47 37.56 -4.47
CA ASP A 374 11.68 36.38 -4.86
C ASP A 374 12.23 35.66 -6.10
N ARG A 375 13.30 36.21 -6.70
CA ARG A 375 13.99 35.66 -7.87
C ARG A 375 15.29 35.00 -7.47
N ILE A 376 15.19 33.92 -6.71
CA ILE A 376 16.33 33.15 -6.22
C ILE A 376 16.63 31.98 -7.16
N LEU A 377 17.89 31.85 -7.58
CA LEU A 377 18.40 30.72 -8.35
C LEU A 377 19.31 29.88 -7.46
N VAL A 378 19.28 28.56 -7.65
CA VAL A 378 20.17 27.61 -6.96
C VAL A 378 21.48 27.55 -7.72
N GLU A 379 22.40 28.46 -7.38
CA GLU A 379 23.72 28.61 -8.03
C GLU A 379 24.83 28.55 -6.99
N GLY A 380 25.69 27.54 -7.06
CA GLY A 380 26.81 27.36 -6.11
C GLY A 380 26.36 27.06 -4.67
N TRP A 381 25.15 26.53 -4.49
CA TRP A 381 24.63 26.15 -3.17
C TRP A 381 25.27 24.85 -2.70
N ALA A 382 25.45 24.73 -1.39
CA ALA A 382 26.04 23.53 -0.78
C ALA A 382 25.13 22.31 -0.96
N GLU A 383 25.73 21.14 -1.12
CA GLU A 383 25.01 19.86 -1.26
C GLU A 383 24.47 19.35 0.06
N ASP A 384 25.11 19.71 1.17
CA ASP A 384 24.67 19.39 2.51
C ASP A 384 24.91 20.54 3.50
N LEU A 385 24.28 20.42 4.66
CA LEU A 385 24.38 21.41 5.72
C LEU A 385 25.79 21.51 6.32
N PRO A 386 26.54 20.41 6.54
CA PRO A 386 27.93 20.48 6.98
C PRO A 386 28.84 21.29 6.05
N SER A 387 28.78 21.09 4.74
CA SER A 387 29.56 21.84 3.75
C SER A 387 29.18 23.32 3.67
N LEU A 388 27.93 23.67 4.01
CA LEU A 388 27.52 25.07 4.10
C LEU A 388 28.13 25.78 5.34
N LEU A 389 28.27 25.04 6.44
CA LEU A 389 28.58 25.59 7.77
C LEU A 389 30.01 25.29 8.25
N SER A 390 30.78 24.53 7.47
CA SER A 390 32.23 24.37 7.60
C SER A 390 32.94 25.66 7.25
#